data_AF-A0A916CPY9-F1
#
_entry.id   AF-A0A916CPY9-F1
#
_cell.length_a   1.000
_cell.length_b   1.000
_cell.length_c   1.000
_cell.angle_alpha   90.00
_cell.angle_beta   90.00
_cell.angle_gamma   90.00
#
_symmetry.space_group_name_H-M   'P 1'
#
loop_
_entity.id
_entity.type
_entity.pdbx_description
1 polymer ?
#
loop_
_entity_poly.entity_id
_entity_poly.type
_entity_poly.pdbx_seq_one_letter_code
_entity_poly.pdbx_strand_id
1 'polypeptide(L)'
;MTTQYTSAQFRHSPIAVTDSGVGGFSVLRELQQLMPHEDFVYLADQWHVPYGPRTMQQIQYFEEGITRIFLNGFEQIPPAKLIVIACNTASAAALHHVRATFPQIKFVGTEPAIKPAAERTRSNHIGVIATAATFQGELYASLIDRFAQGLHVHKRACPEFVTLVERGGPYDEADQQQVTDILAPLKAAGIDELVLGCTHFPFLMLLIQTAMGVGVEIIDPSPAIAKQTARVLKEADAERGRDMPGHTLYLTSGDEQHFRNQLEALLGLKNPDVRVVKWSADDESLVMR
;
A
#
# COMPACT_ATOMS: atom_id res chain seq x y z
N MET A 1 -20.38 -16.35 -16.91
CA MET A 1 -21.38 -17.02 -16.05
C MET A 1 -21.00 -16.68 -14.61
N THR A 2 -21.69 -15.73 -13.98
CA THR A 2 -21.39 -15.28 -12.62
C THR A 2 -21.98 -16.29 -11.63
N THR A 3 -21.12 -17.13 -11.07
CA THR A 3 -21.49 -17.99 -9.94
C THR A 3 -21.95 -17.10 -8.78
N GLN A 4 -23.23 -17.17 -8.42
CA GLN A 4 -23.75 -16.44 -7.26
C GLN A 4 -23.22 -17.13 -5.99
N TYR A 5 -22.28 -16.48 -5.30
CA TYR A 5 -21.77 -16.95 -4.01
C TYR A 5 -22.86 -16.81 -2.95
N THR A 6 -23.07 -17.85 -2.15
CA THR A 6 -23.86 -17.72 -0.91
C THR A 6 -23.17 -16.78 0.07
N SER A 7 -23.91 -16.17 0.99
CA SER A 7 -23.34 -15.30 2.03
C SER A 7 -22.26 -16.00 2.86
N ALA A 8 -22.44 -17.30 3.13
CA ALA A 8 -21.44 -18.13 3.81
C ALA A 8 -20.17 -18.30 2.97
N GLN A 9 -20.27 -18.61 1.67
CA GLN A 9 -19.11 -18.75 0.79
C GLN A 9 -18.37 -17.42 0.59
N PHE A 10 -19.11 -16.31 0.51
CA PHE A 10 -18.53 -14.97 0.38
C PHE A 10 -17.72 -14.55 1.62
N ARG A 11 -18.11 -14.98 2.83
CA ARG A 11 -17.31 -14.77 4.05
C ARG A 11 -15.97 -15.52 4.02
N HIS A 12 -15.88 -16.62 3.29
CA HIS A 12 -14.64 -17.38 3.08
C HIS A 12 -13.82 -16.89 1.88
N SER A 13 -14.30 -15.91 1.11
CA SER A 13 -13.49 -15.24 0.10
C SER A 13 -12.37 -14.40 0.74
N PRO A 14 -11.20 -14.27 0.10
CA PRO A 14 -10.09 -13.50 0.66
C PRO A 14 -10.33 -11.99 0.55
N ILE A 15 -9.63 -11.26 1.40
CA ILE A 15 -9.36 -9.83 1.18
C ILE A 15 -8.18 -9.73 0.21
N ALA A 16 -8.41 -9.12 -0.95
CA ALA A 16 -7.32 -8.87 -1.89
C ALA A 16 -6.60 -7.58 -1.53
N VAL A 17 -5.27 -7.59 -1.66
CA VAL A 17 -4.39 -6.45 -1.42
C VAL A 17 -3.50 -6.27 -2.64
N THR A 18 -3.49 -5.08 -3.22
CA THR A 18 -2.63 -4.76 -4.37
C THR A 18 -1.64 -3.64 -4.02
N ASP A 19 -0.41 -3.81 -4.50
CA ASP A 19 0.62 -2.78 -4.50
C ASP A 19 1.48 -2.92 -5.77
N SER A 20 2.11 -1.82 -6.17
CA SER A 20 3.08 -1.83 -7.27
C SER A 20 4.27 -2.78 -7.04
N GLY A 21 4.60 -3.10 -5.79
CA GLY A 21 5.74 -3.95 -5.45
C GLY A 21 5.65 -4.48 -4.02
N VAL A 22 6.77 -4.47 -3.28
CA VAL A 22 6.80 -5.03 -1.92
C VAL A 22 6.44 -4.02 -0.82
N GLY A 23 6.31 -2.74 -1.16
CA GLY A 23 5.97 -1.69 -0.19
C GLY A 23 4.68 -2.01 0.57
N GLY A 24 3.66 -2.53 -0.13
CA GLY A 24 2.35 -2.87 0.44
C GLY A 24 2.40 -3.92 1.56
N PHE A 25 3.51 -4.61 1.76
CA PHE A 25 3.73 -5.47 2.93
C PHE A 25 3.59 -4.73 4.25
N SER A 26 3.88 -3.44 4.31
CA SER A 26 3.65 -2.61 5.51
C SER A 26 2.17 -2.60 5.90
N VAL A 27 1.29 -2.39 4.93
CA VAL A 27 -0.18 -2.43 5.11
C VAL A 27 -0.65 -3.85 5.38
N LEU A 28 -0.16 -4.84 4.63
CA LEU A 28 -0.54 -6.24 4.80
C LEU A 28 -0.22 -6.76 6.21
N ARG A 29 0.94 -6.39 6.77
CA ARG A 29 1.33 -6.77 8.13
C ARG A 29 0.31 -6.29 9.16
N GLU A 30 -0.13 -5.03 9.06
CA GLU A 30 -1.14 -4.46 9.96
C GLU A 30 -2.52 -5.12 9.76
N LEU A 31 -2.88 -5.46 8.51
CA LEU A 31 -4.10 -6.20 8.20
C LEU A 31 -4.09 -7.59 8.85
N GLN A 32 -3.00 -8.34 8.70
CA GLN A 32 -2.84 -9.68 9.28
C GLN A 32 -2.84 -9.66 10.81
N GLN A 33 -2.22 -8.64 11.43
CA GLN A 33 -2.23 -8.48 12.88
C GLN A 33 -3.64 -8.17 13.42
N LEU A 34 -4.39 -7.30 12.74
CA LEU A 34 -5.73 -6.90 13.19
C LEU A 34 -6.81 -7.94 12.87
N MET A 35 -6.65 -8.67 11.75
CA MET A 35 -7.61 -9.64 11.24
C MET A 35 -6.93 -11.00 10.96
N PRO A 36 -6.40 -11.68 12.00
CA PRO A 36 -5.58 -12.89 11.84
C PRO A 36 -6.35 -14.12 11.33
N HIS A 37 -7.68 -14.04 11.29
CA HIS A 37 -8.56 -15.11 10.81
C HIS A 37 -8.96 -14.92 9.34
N GLU A 38 -8.60 -13.80 8.72
CA GLU A 38 -8.96 -13.51 7.34
C GLU A 38 -7.96 -14.11 6.36
N ASP A 39 -8.49 -14.67 5.27
CA ASP A 39 -7.67 -15.10 4.15
C ASP A 39 -7.29 -13.86 3.32
N PHE A 40 -6.02 -13.78 2.91
CA PHE A 40 -5.50 -12.68 2.10
C PHE A 40 -4.92 -13.17 0.79
N VAL A 41 -5.09 -12.38 -0.25
CA VAL A 41 -4.33 -12.50 -1.50
C VAL A 41 -3.62 -11.19 -1.73
N TYR A 42 -2.29 -11.21 -1.72
CA TYR A 42 -1.48 -10.04 -2.01
C TYR A 42 -0.98 -10.12 -3.46
N LEU A 43 -1.08 -9.05 -4.23
CA LEU A 43 -0.48 -8.96 -5.57
C LEU A 43 0.54 -7.80 -5.60
N ALA A 44 1.79 -8.15 -5.89
CA ALA A 44 2.89 -7.25 -6.16
C ALA A 44 3.10 -7.13 -7.67
N ASP A 45 2.81 -5.96 -8.26
CA ASP A 45 2.95 -5.74 -9.69
C ASP A 45 4.37 -5.32 -10.13
N GLN A 46 5.35 -6.15 -9.77
CA GLN A 46 6.78 -5.86 -9.94
C GLN A 46 7.25 -5.70 -11.40
N TRP A 47 6.48 -6.14 -12.40
CA TRP A 47 6.78 -5.79 -13.80
C TRP A 47 6.59 -4.31 -14.13
N HIS A 48 5.68 -3.63 -13.44
CA HIS A 48 5.36 -2.24 -13.72
C HIS A 48 5.94 -1.27 -12.67
N VAL A 49 6.47 -1.79 -11.55
CA VAL A 49 7.18 -1.00 -10.52
C VAL A 49 8.38 -0.23 -11.11
N PRO A 50 8.68 0.99 -10.66
CA PRO A 50 7.88 1.82 -9.76
C PRO A 50 6.70 2.49 -10.46
N TYR A 51 5.58 2.67 -9.74
CA TYR A 51 4.44 3.45 -10.22
C TYR A 51 4.69 4.97 -10.13
N GLY A 52 5.57 5.42 -9.24
CA GLY A 52 5.87 6.84 -9.01
C GLY A 52 6.13 7.72 -10.25
N PRO A 53 6.87 7.25 -11.29
CA PRO A 53 7.10 7.99 -12.53
C PRO A 53 6.07 7.71 -13.65
N ARG A 54 5.09 6.81 -13.44
CA ARG A 54 4.07 6.46 -14.44
C ARG A 54 2.98 7.53 -14.52
N THR A 55 2.25 7.58 -15.64
CA THR A 55 1.09 8.47 -15.77
C THR A 55 -0.11 7.92 -14.99
N MET A 56 -1.03 8.81 -14.59
CA MET A 56 -2.26 8.40 -13.90
C MET A 56 -3.08 7.40 -14.72
N GLN A 57 -3.14 7.59 -16.04
CA GLN A 57 -3.86 6.70 -16.97
C GLN A 57 -3.25 5.30 -17.03
N GLN A 58 -1.92 5.19 -17.03
CA GLN A 58 -1.25 3.89 -16.98
C GLN A 58 -1.56 3.17 -15.68
N ILE A 59 -1.54 3.88 -14.55
CA ILE A 59 -1.83 3.29 -13.23
C ILE A 59 -3.31 2.86 -13.14
N GLN A 60 -4.24 3.67 -13.65
CA GLN A 60 -5.66 3.31 -13.74
C GLN A 60 -5.89 2.04 -14.54
N TYR A 61 -5.21 1.92 -15.68
CA TYR A 61 -5.25 0.73 -16.51
C TYR A 61 -4.73 -0.49 -15.76
N PHE A 62 -3.64 -0.35 -15.00
CA PHE A 62 -3.10 -1.45 -14.23
C PHE A 62 -4.03 -1.91 -13.10
N GLU A 63 -4.53 -0.97 -12.31
CA GLU A 63 -5.44 -1.27 -11.19
C GLU A 63 -6.78 -1.82 -11.66
N GLU A 64 -7.26 -1.43 -12.85
CA GLU A 64 -8.44 -2.05 -13.45
C GLU A 64 -8.20 -3.52 -13.81
N GLY A 65 -7.06 -3.83 -14.43
CA GLY A 65 -6.67 -5.21 -14.76
C GLY A 65 -6.52 -6.08 -13.51
N ILE A 66 -5.80 -5.59 -12.50
CA ILE A 66 -5.63 -6.26 -11.20
C ILE A 66 -6.97 -6.46 -10.50
N THR A 67 -7.86 -5.46 -10.54
CA THR A 67 -9.21 -5.59 -9.99
C THR A 67 -9.97 -6.72 -10.67
N ARG A 68 -9.94 -6.82 -12.01
CA ARG A 68 -10.60 -7.92 -12.74
C ARG A 68 -10.04 -9.28 -12.35
N ILE A 69 -8.74 -9.40 -12.08
CA ILE A 69 -8.12 -10.63 -11.52
C ILE A 69 -8.79 -11.02 -10.21
N PHE A 70 -8.85 -10.09 -9.26
CA PHE A 70 -9.44 -10.37 -7.95
C PHE A 70 -10.93 -10.69 -8.02
N LEU A 71 -11.67 -10.09 -8.97
CA LEU A 71 -13.11 -10.32 -9.10
C LEU A 71 -13.48 -11.63 -9.80
N ASN A 72 -12.65 -12.07 -10.75
CA ASN A 72 -12.88 -13.34 -11.41
C ASN A 72 -12.44 -14.52 -10.53
N GLY A 73 -11.53 -14.27 -9.59
CA GLY A 73 -10.78 -15.35 -8.94
C GLY A 73 -9.83 -16.02 -9.94
N PHE A 74 -8.98 -16.92 -9.47
CA PHE A 74 -8.08 -17.68 -10.33
C PHE A 74 -7.61 -18.97 -9.67
N GLU A 75 -7.55 -20.07 -10.43
CA GLU A 75 -7.27 -21.42 -9.92
C GLU A 75 -8.13 -21.79 -8.69
N GLN A 76 -7.50 -21.90 -7.51
CA GLN A 76 -8.15 -22.23 -6.25
C GLN A 76 -8.44 -20.98 -5.40
N ILE A 77 -8.21 -19.79 -5.94
CA ILE A 77 -8.48 -18.52 -5.30
C ILE A 77 -9.90 -18.09 -5.69
N PRO A 78 -10.85 -18.02 -4.74
CA PRO A 78 -12.16 -17.49 -5.03
C PRO A 78 -12.09 -15.96 -5.23
N PRO A 79 -13.10 -15.34 -5.87
CA PRO A 79 -13.23 -13.90 -5.97
C PRO A 79 -13.08 -13.20 -4.62
N ALA A 80 -12.40 -12.06 -4.61
CA ALA A 80 -12.18 -11.28 -3.41
C ALA A 80 -13.48 -10.64 -2.89
N LYS A 81 -13.64 -10.61 -1.57
CA LYS A 81 -14.79 -9.95 -0.92
C LYS A 81 -14.60 -8.46 -0.71
N LEU A 82 -13.35 -8.02 -0.66
CA LEU A 82 -12.92 -6.64 -0.47
C LEU A 82 -11.55 -6.47 -1.12
N ILE A 83 -11.30 -5.32 -1.74
CA ILE A 83 -10.01 -4.99 -2.35
C ILE A 83 -9.37 -3.82 -1.59
N VAL A 84 -8.13 -3.99 -1.15
CA VAL A 84 -7.29 -2.96 -0.56
C VAL A 84 -6.24 -2.54 -1.58
N ILE A 85 -6.30 -1.28 -2.04
CA ILE A 85 -5.22 -0.68 -2.84
C ILE A 85 -4.22 -0.10 -1.85
N ALA A 86 -3.19 -0.87 -1.51
CA ALA A 86 -2.20 -0.48 -0.50
C ALA A 86 -1.32 0.68 -1.02
N CYS A 87 -0.90 0.63 -2.28
CA CYS A 87 0.01 1.63 -2.85
C CYS A 87 -0.63 3.03 -2.86
N ASN A 88 0.02 4.01 -2.21
CA ASN A 88 -0.43 5.41 -2.20
C ASN A 88 -0.52 6.00 -3.61
N THR A 89 0.45 5.64 -4.47
CA THR A 89 0.47 6.11 -5.86
C THR A 89 -0.73 5.55 -6.64
N ALA A 90 -1.02 4.25 -6.48
CA ALA A 90 -2.18 3.61 -7.09
C ALA A 90 -3.49 4.18 -6.56
N SER A 91 -3.60 4.39 -5.25
CA SER A 91 -4.80 4.98 -4.65
C SER A 91 -5.05 6.40 -5.16
N ALA A 92 -4.00 7.24 -5.25
CA ALA A 92 -4.10 8.59 -5.76
C ALA A 92 -4.53 8.64 -7.25
N ALA A 93 -4.09 7.66 -8.05
CA ALA A 93 -4.38 7.61 -9.48
C ALA A 93 -5.72 6.93 -9.82
N ALA A 94 -6.07 5.85 -9.12
CA ALA A 94 -7.04 4.88 -9.60
C ALA A 94 -8.21 4.60 -8.65
N LEU A 95 -8.14 4.96 -7.35
CA LEU A 95 -9.19 4.58 -6.39
C LEU A 95 -10.59 5.09 -6.80
N HIS A 96 -10.68 6.33 -7.28
CA HIS A 96 -11.94 6.89 -7.77
C HIS A 96 -12.41 6.19 -9.05
N HIS A 97 -11.50 5.90 -9.97
CA HIS A 97 -11.77 5.18 -11.22
C HIS A 97 -12.35 3.80 -10.94
N VAL A 98 -11.64 2.95 -10.18
CA VAL A 98 -12.09 1.57 -9.95
C VAL A 98 -13.38 1.49 -9.12
N ARG A 99 -13.64 2.46 -8.22
CA ARG A 99 -14.94 2.55 -7.52
C ARG A 99 -16.08 2.90 -8.46
N ALA A 100 -15.84 3.71 -9.48
CA ALA A 100 -16.84 4.04 -10.50
C ALA A 100 -17.05 2.88 -11.47
N THR A 101 -15.98 2.18 -11.85
CA THR A 101 -16.01 1.03 -12.78
C THR A 101 -16.62 -0.22 -12.14
N PHE A 102 -16.37 -0.46 -10.84
CA PHE A 102 -16.82 -1.64 -10.10
C PHE A 102 -17.62 -1.24 -8.84
N PRO A 103 -18.78 -0.56 -8.98
CA PRO A 103 -19.52 0.01 -7.85
C PRO A 103 -20.07 -1.04 -6.86
N GLN A 104 -20.17 -2.31 -7.29
CA GLN A 104 -20.60 -3.43 -6.46
C GLN A 104 -19.52 -3.92 -5.49
N ILE A 105 -18.27 -3.48 -5.65
CA ILE A 105 -17.12 -3.95 -4.88
C ILE A 105 -16.72 -2.93 -3.83
N LYS A 106 -16.34 -3.43 -2.64
CA LYS A 106 -15.81 -2.59 -1.57
C LYS A 106 -14.31 -2.40 -1.76
N PHE A 107 -13.91 -1.14 -1.89
CA PHE A 107 -12.51 -0.74 -1.98
C PHE A 107 -12.08 0.07 -0.76
N VAL A 108 -10.92 -0.28 -0.21
CA VAL A 108 -10.17 0.57 0.71
C VAL A 108 -8.90 1.00 0.00
N GLY A 109 -8.67 2.31 -0.10
CA GLY A 109 -7.41 2.84 -0.61
C GLY A 109 -6.63 3.51 0.50
N THR A 110 -5.43 3.95 0.17
CA THR A 110 -4.54 4.67 1.08
C THR A 110 -4.43 6.14 0.70
N GLU A 111 -4.22 6.96 1.71
CA GLU A 111 -3.97 8.38 1.52
C GLU A 111 -2.91 8.84 2.54
N PRO A 112 -2.10 9.87 2.22
CA PRO A 112 -1.15 10.41 3.19
C PRO A 112 -1.87 10.88 4.45
N ALA A 113 -1.32 10.57 5.62
CA ALA A 113 -1.91 10.90 6.93
C ALA A 113 -1.78 12.39 7.30
N ILE A 114 -2.25 13.29 6.43
CA ILE A 114 -2.15 14.75 6.58
C ILE A 114 -3.03 15.26 7.71
N LYS A 115 -4.27 14.76 7.81
CA LYS A 115 -5.20 15.18 8.88
C LYS A 115 -4.61 15.01 10.29
N PRO A 116 -4.13 13.81 10.69
CA PRO A 116 -3.55 13.66 12.02
C PRO A 116 -2.27 14.48 12.21
N ALA A 117 -1.45 14.70 11.18
CA ALA A 117 -0.30 15.60 11.29
C ALA A 117 -0.73 17.05 11.57
N ALA A 118 -1.75 17.52 10.84
CA ALA A 118 -2.34 18.85 11.02
C ALA A 118 -2.96 19.06 12.40
N GLU A 119 -3.57 18.03 12.96
CA GLU A 119 -4.17 18.08 14.30
C GLU A 119 -3.13 18.03 15.45
N ARG A 120 -1.91 17.54 15.19
CA ARG A 120 -0.89 17.28 16.22
C ARG A 120 0.28 18.27 16.20
N THR A 121 0.60 18.83 15.04
CA THR A 121 1.72 19.79 14.90
C THR A 121 1.57 20.96 15.88
N ARG A 122 2.67 21.34 16.49
CA ARG A 122 2.83 22.50 17.38
C ARG A 122 3.67 23.59 16.71
N SER A 123 4.51 23.20 15.76
CA SER A 123 5.34 24.11 14.95
C SER A 123 4.55 24.77 13.82
N ASN A 124 3.38 24.23 13.44
CA ASN A 124 2.66 24.51 12.20
C ASN A 124 3.42 24.11 10.93
N HIS A 125 4.55 23.39 11.05
CA HIS A 125 5.34 22.88 9.95
C HIS A 125 5.24 21.34 9.88
N ILE A 126 4.74 20.84 8.75
CA ILE A 126 4.55 19.40 8.53
C ILE A 126 5.38 18.98 7.32
N GLY A 127 6.12 17.89 7.45
CA GLY A 127 6.76 17.23 6.32
C GLY A 127 5.86 16.16 5.73
N VAL A 128 5.84 16.05 4.40
CA VAL A 128 5.27 14.90 3.70
C VAL A 128 6.32 14.35 2.75
N ILE A 129 6.71 13.09 2.96
CA ILE A 129 7.55 12.35 2.02
C ILE A 129 6.68 11.39 1.22
N ALA A 130 6.80 11.39 -0.11
CA ALA A 130 6.04 10.50 -0.98
C ALA A 130 6.74 10.26 -2.33
N THR A 131 6.07 9.58 -3.27
CA THR A 131 6.48 9.56 -4.68
C THR A 131 5.97 10.82 -5.41
N ALA A 132 6.56 11.15 -6.57
CA ALA A 132 6.15 12.31 -7.35
C ALA A 132 4.67 12.25 -7.78
N ALA A 133 4.21 11.09 -8.25
CA ALA A 133 2.82 10.89 -8.65
C ALA A 133 1.82 11.09 -7.49
N THR A 134 2.16 10.71 -6.25
CA THR A 134 1.29 10.99 -5.08
C THR A 134 1.01 12.49 -4.91
N PHE A 135 2.00 13.36 -5.13
CA PHE A 135 1.81 14.82 -4.99
C PHE A 135 1.02 15.46 -6.14
N GLN A 136 0.92 14.78 -7.28
CA GLN A 136 0.16 15.25 -8.45
C GLN A 136 -1.33 14.86 -8.37
N GLY A 137 -1.68 13.89 -7.53
CA GLY A 137 -3.05 13.38 -7.41
C GLY A 137 -4.01 14.36 -6.74
N GLU A 138 -5.25 14.39 -7.23
CA GLU A 138 -6.35 15.20 -6.69
C GLU A 138 -6.63 14.88 -5.21
N LEU A 139 -6.44 13.63 -4.80
CA LEU A 139 -6.60 13.19 -3.41
C LEU A 139 -5.68 13.96 -2.45
N TYR A 140 -4.41 14.10 -2.82
CA TYR A 140 -3.45 14.85 -2.00
C TYR A 140 -3.83 16.34 -1.94
N ALA A 141 -4.19 16.94 -3.08
CA ALA A 141 -4.64 18.33 -3.12
C ALA A 141 -5.86 18.58 -2.22
N SER A 142 -6.86 17.70 -2.28
CA SER A 142 -8.06 17.73 -1.43
C SER A 142 -7.71 17.60 0.06
N LEU A 143 -6.75 16.75 0.44
CA LEU A 143 -6.34 16.60 1.84
C LEU A 143 -5.69 17.87 2.39
N ILE A 144 -4.83 18.51 1.60
CA ILE A 144 -4.23 19.80 1.96
C ILE A 144 -5.32 20.85 2.13
N ASP A 145 -6.22 20.96 1.16
CA ASP A 145 -7.28 21.96 1.16
C ASP A 145 -8.22 21.84 2.37
N ARG A 146 -8.51 20.60 2.80
CA ARG A 146 -9.44 20.34 3.90
C ARG A 146 -8.82 20.42 5.28
N PHE A 147 -7.56 20.04 5.43
CA PHE A 147 -6.97 19.77 6.74
C PHE A 147 -5.74 20.59 7.07
N ALA A 148 -5.04 21.16 6.09
CA ALA A 148 -3.76 21.86 6.31
C ALA A 148 -3.82 23.36 5.99
N GLN A 149 -5.03 23.95 5.96
CA GLN A 149 -5.21 25.39 5.77
C GLN A 149 -4.54 26.16 6.91
N GLY A 150 -3.68 27.11 6.57
CA GLY A 150 -2.91 27.89 7.53
C GLY A 150 -1.65 27.20 8.08
N LEU A 151 -1.33 25.99 7.62
CA LEU A 151 -0.10 25.27 7.98
C LEU A 151 0.94 25.34 6.85
N HIS A 152 2.21 25.16 7.21
CA HIS A 152 3.32 25.06 6.26
C HIS A 152 3.60 23.58 5.94
N VAL A 153 3.12 23.12 4.78
CA VAL A 153 3.34 21.74 4.34
C VAL A 153 4.54 21.65 3.39
N HIS A 154 5.61 21.01 3.87
CA HIS A 154 6.86 20.79 3.15
C HIS A 154 6.83 19.43 2.45
N LYS A 155 6.86 19.45 1.11
CA LYS A 155 6.78 18.24 0.28
C LYS A 155 8.17 17.80 -0.14
N ARG A 156 8.44 16.50 -0.05
CA ARG A 156 9.68 15.91 -0.57
C ARG A 156 9.39 14.61 -1.29
N ALA A 157 9.74 14.54 -2.58
CA ALA A 157 9.72 13.28 -3.30
C ALA A 157 10.97 12.47 -2.94
N CYS A 158 10.80 11.18 -2.63
CA CYS A 158 11.89 10.28 -2.23
C CYS A 158 11.89 8.98 -3.05
N PRO A 159 12.09 9.03 -4.39
CA PRO A 159 12.18 7.81 -5.20
C PRO A 159 13.30 6.87 -4.75
N GLU A 160 14.39 7.41 -4.18
CA GLU A 160 15.52 6.63 -3.67
C GLU A 160 15.12 5.71 -2.53
N PHE A 161 14.16 6.11 -1.70
CA PHE A 161 13.66 5.28 -0.59
C PHE A 161 12.93 4.04 -1.10
N VAL A 162 12.26 4.14 -2.25
CA VAL A 162 11.62 2.98 -2.90
C VAL A 162 12.71 2.00 -3.34
N THR A 163 13.76 2.49 -4.02
CA THR A 163 14.89 1.66 -4.47
C THR A 163 15.59 0.97 -3.31
N LEU A 164 15.82 1.69 -2.21
CA LEU A 164 16.41 1.15 -0.98
C LEU A 164 15.60 -0.04 -0.44
N VAL A 165 14.28 0.11 -0.32
CA VAL A 165 13.42 -0.93 0.24
C VAL A 165 13.27 -2.12 -0.70
N GLU A 166 13.13 -1.90 -2.01
CA GLU A 166 13.09 -2.98 -3.01
C GLU A 166 14.40 -3.78 -3.03
N ARG A 167 15.55 -3.18 -2.66
CA ARG A 167 16.82 -3.92 -2.52
C ARG A 167 16.79 -4.97 -1.40
N GLY A 168 15.91 -4.84 -0.41
CA GLY A 168 15.69 -5.84 0.63
C GLY A 168 16.69 -5.85 1.80
N GLY A 169 17.49 -4.78 1.97
CA GLY A 169 18.48 -4.68 3.05
C GLY A 169 19.59 -5.76 3.00
N PRO A 170 20.51 -5.80 3.99
CA PRO A 170 20.68 -4.82 5.06
C PRO A 170 21.05 -3.42 4.52
N TYR A 171 20.95 -2.41 5.38
CA TYR A 171 21.32 -1.02 5.07
C TYR A 171 22.64 -0.67 5.73
N ASP A 172 23.54 -0.02 4.99
CA ASP A 172 24.87 0.38 5.44
C ASP A 172 24.96 1.88 5.79
N GLU A 173 26.16 2.34 6.12
CA GLU A 173 26.41 3.75 6.45
C GLU A 173 26.13 4.70 5.27
N ALA A 174 26.33 4.23 4.03
CA ALA A 174 26.06 5.05 2.84
C ALA A 174 24.55 5.23 2.64
N ASP A 175 23.76 4.19 2.89
CA ASP A 175 22.29 4.28 2.88
C ASP A 175 21.79 5.24 3.98
N GLN A 176 22.39 5.17 5.17
CA GLN A 176 22.04 6.07 6.28
C GLN A 176 22.37 7.53 5.94
N GLN A 177 23.53 7.79 5.34
CA GLN A 177 23.90 9.12 4.89
C GLN A 177 22.94 9.62 3.81
N GLN A 178 22.58 8.78 2.84
CA GLN A 178 21.62 9.11 1.79
C GLN A 178 20.25 9.52 2.36
N VAL A 179 19.72 8.75 3.32
CA VAL A 179 18.46 9.09 4.00
C VAL A 179 18.59 10.43 4.74
N THR A 180 19.71 10.66 5.41
CA THR A 180 19.98 11.92 6.13
C THR A 180 19.98 13.12 5.19
N ASP A 181 20.70 13.03 4.07
CA ASP A 181 20.81 14.11 3.09
C ASP A 181 19.48 14.43 2.42
N ILE A 182 18.68 13.39 2.10
CA ILE A 182 17.35 13.55 1.51
C ILE A 182 16.40 14.29 2.45
N LEU A 183 16.50 14.04 3.76
CA LEU A 183 15.60 14.59 4.77
C LEU A 183 16.10 15.91 5.38
N ALA A 184 17.37 16.27 5.19
CA ALA A 184 17.97 17.49 5.74
C ALA A 184 17.16 18.79 5.44
N PRO A 185 16.59 19.01 4.24
CA PRO A 185 15.77 20.18 3.98
C PRO A 185 14.50 20.25 4.85
N LEU A 186 13.87 19.09 5.13
CA LEU A 186 12.68 19.03 5.99
C LEU A 186 13.04 19.31 7.46
N LYS A 187 14.17 18.78 7.91
CA LYS A 187 14.70 19.04 9.25
C LYS A 187 15.06 20.52 9.45
N ALA A 188 15.73 21.12 8.46
CA ALA A 188 16.08 22.54 8.48
C ALA A 188 14.84 23.46 8.47
N ALA A 189 13.74 22.99 7.88
CA ALA A 189 12.46 23.69 7.88
C ALA A 189 11.70 23.62 9.22
N GLY A 190 12.23 22.90 10.22
CA GLY A 190 11.68 22.87 11.57
C GLY A 190 10.37 22.11 11.70
N ILE A 191 10.13 21.10 10.86
CA ILE A 191 8.94 20.24 11.00
C ILE A 191 8.97 19.48 12.33
N ASP A 192 7.80 19.22 12.90
CA ASP A 192 7.62 18.36 14.08
C ASP A 192 6.76 17.12 13.80
N GLU A 193 6.10 17.08 12.64
CA GLU A 193 5.36 15.92 12.14
C GLU A 193 5.86 15.55 10.74
N LEU A 194 6.17 14.27 10.51
CA LEU A 194 6.57 13.73 9.21
C LEU A 194 5.60 12.63 8.77
N VAL A 195 4.86 12.88 7.70
CA VAL A 195 3.92 11.93 7.09
C VAL A 195 4.63 11.01 6.09
N LEU A 196 4.47 9.70 6.27
CA LEU A 196 4.89 8.69 5.30
C LEU A 196 3.80 8.50 4.23
N GLY A 197 4.02 9.05 3.03
CA GLY A 197 3.10 9.00 1.89
C GLY A 197 3.42 7.90 0.87
N CYS A 198 4.12 6.85 1.26
CA CYS A 198 4.46 5.70 0.44
C CYS A 198 4.58 4.44 1.31
N THR A 199 4.09 3.31 0.80
CA THR A 199 4.06 2.02 1.49
C THR A 199 5.45 1.43 1.77
N HIS A 200 6.48 1.84 1.04
CA HIS A 200 7.87 1.43 1.31
C HIS A 200 8.45 2.07 2.58
N PHE A 201 8.08 3.30 2.90
CA PHE A 201 8.81 4.10 3.89
C PHE A 201 8.73 3.59 5.33
N PRO A 202 7.66 2.90 5.78
CA PRO A 202 7.66 2.22 7.08
C PRO A 202 8.82 1.23 7.27
N PHE A 203 9.37 0.64 6.22
CA PHE A 203 10.54 -0.25 6.31
C PHE A 203 11.86 0.50 6.56
N LEU A 204 11.88 1.82 6.35
CA LEU A 204 13.02 2.70 6.66
C LEU A 204 12.81 3.48 7.96
N MET A 205 11.80 3.15 8.77
CA MET A 205 11.40 3.91 9.97
C MET A 205 12.59 4.26 10.87
N LEU A 206 13.48 3.29 11.15
CA LEU A 206 14.64 3.52 12.00
C LEU A 206 15.65 4.52 11.37
N LEU A 207 15.91 4.42 10.07
CA LEU A 207 16.80 5.33 9.35
C LEU A 207 16.20 6.74 9.29
N ILE A 208 14.90 6.85 8.99
CA ILE A 208 14.17 8.12 8.93
C ILE A 208 14.14 8.78 10.31
N GLN A 209 13.80 8.04 11.37
CA GLN A 209 13.78 8.59 12.73
C GLN A 209 15.17 9.05 13.19
N THR A 210 16.22 8.30 12.84
CA THR A 210 17.60 8.68 13.16
C THR A 210 18.00 9.98 12.46
N ALA A 211 17.66 10.12 11.17
CA ALA A 211 17.93 11.33 10.39
C ALA A 211 17.16 12.55 10.94
N MET A 212 15.87 12.40 11.23
CA MET A 212 15.02 13.49 11.72
C MET A 212 15.31 13.87 13.17
N GLY A 213 15.72 12.91 14.00
CA GLY A 213 15.90 13.07 15.44
C GLY A 213 14.60 12.93 16.22
N VAL A 214 14.70 12.92 17.56
CA VAL A 214 13.57 12.65 18.49
C VAL A 214 12.52 13.76 18.56
N GLY A 215 12.78 14.93 17.96
CA GLY A 215 11.84 16.06 17.96
C GLY A 215 10.80 16.02 16.85
N VAL A 216 10.83 14.98 16.00
CA VAL A 216 9.89 14.81 14.90
C VAL A 216 9.16 13.48 15.07
N GLU A 217 7.84 13.57 15.15
CA GLU A 217 6.95 12.41 15.17
C GLU A 217 6.71 11.93 13.74
N ILE A 218 6.87 10.62 13.51
CA ILE A 218 6.67 10.02 12.19
C ILE A 218 5.31 9.32 12.16
N ILE A 219 4.49 9.63 11.16
CA ILE A 219 3.17 9.05 10.99
C ILE A 219 3.18 8.01 9.88
N ASP A 220 3.07 6.74 10.28
CA ASP A 220 2.77 5.61 9.40
C ASP A 220 1.24 5.47 9.19
N PRO A 221 0.72 5.55 7.95
CA PRO A 221 -0.71 5.37 7.69
C PRO A 221 -1.17 3.90 7.81
N SER A 222 -0.27 2.91 7.76
CA SER A 222 -0.61 1.48 7.62
C SER A 222 -1.62 0.97 8.68
N PRO A 223 -1.49 1.29 9.99
CA PRO A 223 -2.45 0.84 10.99
C PRO A 223 -3.85 1.44 10.80
N ALA A 224 -3.95 2.67 10.28
CA ALA A 224 -5.23 3.31 10.00
C ALA A 224 -5.97 2.64 8.84
N ILE A 225 -5.22 2.20 7.82
CA ILE A 225 -5.76 1.44 6.68
C ILE A 225 -6.31 0.10 7.15
N ALA A 226 -5.58 -0.63 8.01
CA ALA A 226 -6.06 -1.89 8.56
C ALA A 226 -7.37 -1.72 9.35
N LYS A 227 -7.45 -0.70 10.21
CA LYS A 227 -8.68 -0.37 10.96
C LYS A 227 -9.84 -0.03 10.03
N GLN A 228 -9.58 0.72 8.97
CA GLN A 228 -10.59 1.08 7.98
C GLN A 228 -11.08 -0.15 7.21
N THR A 229 -10.19 -1.08 6.85
CA THR A 229 -10.56 -2.36 6.22
C THR A 229 -11.44 -3.20 7.13
N ALA A 230 -11.06 -3.37 8.40
CA ALA A 230 -11.87 -4.10 9.38
C ALA A 230 -13.28 -3.48 9.53
N ARG A 231 -13.38 -2.15 9.57
CA ARG A 231 -14.67 -1.45 9.63
C ARG A 231 -15.54 -1.74 8.41
N VAL A 232 -14.98 -1.61 7.19
CA VAL A 232 -15.72 -1.86 5.95
C VAL A 232 -16.15 -3.33 5.84
N LEU A 233 -15.30 -4.25 6.26
CA LEU A 233 -15.60 -5.68 6.26
C LEU A 233 -16.77 -6.02 7.19
N LYS A 234 -16.77 -5.45 8.39
CA LYS A 234 -17.86 -5.58 9.36
C LYS A 234 -19.16 -4.96 8.86
N GLU A 235 -19.11 -3.78 8.26
CA GLU A 235 -20.28 -3.13 7.66
C GLU A 235 -20.90 -3.94 6.51
N ALA A 236 -20.08 -4.73 5.82
CA ALA A 236 -20.52 -5.66 4.78
C ALA A 236 -20.99 -7.02 5.32
N ASP A 237 -20.95 -7.25 6.65
CA ASP A 237 -21.25 -8.55 7.28
C ASP A 237 -20.49 -9.72 6.64
N ALA A 238 -19.24 -9.44 6.23
CA ALA A 238 -18.39 -10.32 5.42
C ALA A 238 -17.17 -10.87 6.18
N GLU A 239 -17.12 -10.67 7.50
CA GLU A 239 -16.09 -11.23 8.38
C GLU A 239 -16.11 -12.77 8.34
N ARG A 240 -14.92 -13.38 8.24
CA ARG A 240 -14.74 -14.82 8.35
C ARG A 240 -14.90 -15.25 9.82
N GLY A 241 -15.33 -16.49 10.03
CA GLY A 241 -15.35 -17.10 11.36
C GLY A 241 -13.95 -17.13 11.99
N ARG A 242 -13.89 -17.12 13.33
CA ARG A 242 -12.64 -17.07 14.10
C ARG A 242 -12.06 -18.45 14.44
N ASP A 243 -12.60 -19.49 13.81
CA ASP A 243 -12.31 -20.88 14.18
C ASP A 243 -10.89 -21.33 13.77
N MET A 244 -10.35 -20.72 12.72
CA MET A 244 -9.03 -21.04 12.16
C MET A 244 -8.25 -19.76 11.81
N PRO A 245 -6.91 -19.77 11.91
CA PRO A 245 -6.10 -18.72 11.32
C PRO A 245 -6.35 -18.64 9.81
N GLY A 246 -6.23 -17.43 9.27
CA GLY A 246 -6.29 -17.20 7.83
C GLY A 246 -5.01 -17.63 7.12
N HIS A 247 -5.11 -17.85 5.82
CA HIS A 247 -4.00 -18.10 4.92
C HIS A 247 -3.69 -16.86 4.10
N THR A 248 -2.42 -16.61 3.77
CA THR A 248 -2.03 -15.55 2.85
C THR A 248 -1.31 -16.14 1.66
N LEU A 249 -1.87 -15.91 0.48
CA LEU A 249 -1.21 -16.20 -0.80
C LEU A 249 -0.56 -14.93 -1.33
N TYR A 250 0.71 -15.02 -1.70
CA TYR A 250 1.47 -13.91 -2.26
C TYR A 250 1.69 -14.11 -3.75
N LEU A 251 1.25 -13.14 -4.54
CA LEU A 251 1.38 -13.11 -5.99
C LEU A 251 2.40 -12.05 -6.38
N THR A 252 3.28 -12.37 -7.32
CA THR A 252 4.20 -11.38 -7.90
C THR A 252 4.26 -11.51 -9.41
N SER A 253 4.31 -10.39 -10.14
CA SER A 253 4.67 -10.40 -11.56
C SER A 253 6.18 -10.41 -11.83
N GLY A 254 7.01 -10.32 -10.77
CA GLY A 254 8.47 -10.31 -10.84
C GLY A 254 9.14 -11.69 -10.77
N ASP A 255 10.41 -11.69 -10.38
CA ASP A 255 11.19 -12.91 -10.13
C ASP A 255 10.81 -13.54 -8.79
N GLU A 256 10.47 -14.84 -8.80
CA GLU A 256 9.99 -15.54 -7.61
C GLU A 256 11.02 -15.57 -6.47
N GLN A 257 12.28 -15.86 -6.80
CA GLN A 257 13.31 -16.03 -5.78
C GLN A 257 13.65 -14.70 -5.13
N HIS A 258 13.76 -13.64 -5.94
CA HIS A 258 13.96 -12.29 -5.45
C HIS A 258 12.81 -11.87 -4.53
N PHE A 259 11.56 -12.10 -4.94
CA PHE A 259 10.39 -11.77 -4.14
C PHE A 259 10.31 -12.56 -2.82
N ARG A 260 10.68 -13.86 -2.83
CA ARG A 260 10.81 -14.66 -1.61
C ARG A 260 11.86 -14.09 -0.66
N ASN A 261 13.01 -13.66 -1.18
CA ASN A 261 14.05 -13.01 -0.36
C ASN A 261 13.55 -11.69 0.24
N GLN A 262 12.77 -10.91 -0.51
CA GLN A 262 12.14 -9.68 -0.01
C GLN A 262 11.10 -9.97 1.08
N LEU A 263 10.29 -11.03 0.95
CA LEU A 263 9.37 -11.49 2.00
C LEU A 263 10.10 -11.90 3.28
N GLU A 264 11.23 -12.62 3.16
CA GLU A 264 12.04 -12.96 4.33
C GLU A 264 12.65 -11.72 4.96
N ALA A 265 13.21 -10.80 4.18
CA ALA A 265 13.86 -9.60 4.68
C ALA A 265 12.89 -8.60 5.33
N LEU A 266 11.71 -8.38 4.74
CA LEU A 266 10.77 -7.35 5.16
C LEU A 266 9.72 -7.86 6.16
N LEU A 267 9.32 -9.14 6.07
CA LEU A 267 8.29 -9.75 6.91
C LEU A 267 8.79 -10.93 7.75
N GLY A 268 10.03 -11.41 7.57
CA GLY A 268 10.58 -12.56 8.31
C GLY A 268 10.01 -13.91 7.88
N LEU A 269 9.38 -14.01 6.70
CA LEU A 269 8.70 -15.22 6.24
C LEU A 269 9.64 -16.16 5.49
N LYS A 270 9.87 -17.36 6.03
CA LYS A 270 10.79 -18.35 5.44
C LYS A 270 10.18 -19.26 4.38
N ASN A 271 8.91 -19.61 4.52
CA ASN A 271 8.20 -20.51 3.60
C ASN A 271 6.82 -19.94 3.19
N PRO A 272 6.75 -18.73 2.58
CA PRO A 272 5.49 -18.17 2.12
C PRO A 272 4.92 -18.96 0.93
N ASP A 273 3.58 -19.05 0.83
CA ASP A 273 2.90 -19.50 -0.40
C ASP A 273 3.00 -18.37 -1.43
N VAL A 274 3.88 -18.56 -2.42
CA VAL A 274 4.16 -17.58 -3.46
C VAL A 274 3.84 -18.19 -4.81
N ARG A 275 3.20 -17.40 -5.67
CA ARG A 275 2.98 -17.75 -7.08
C ARG A 275 3.38 -16.60 -7.98
N VAL A 276 4.07 -16.93 -9.07
CA VAL A 276 4.38 -15.95 -10.12
C VAL A 276 3.14 -15.81 -11.00
N VAL A 277 2.82 -14.57 -11.36
CA VAL A 277 1.67 -14.25 -12.18
C VAL A 277 2.12 -13.45 -13.37
N LYS A 278 1.75 -13.89 -14.56
CA LYS A 278 1.89 -13.08 -15.77
C LYS A 278 0.53 -12.50 -16.05
N TRP A 279 0.45 -11.19 -16.19
CA TRP A 279 -0.77 -10.56 -16.64
C TRP A 279 -0.43 -9.53 -17.71
N SER A 280 -1.15 -9.60 -18.82
CA SER A 280 -1.20 -8.53 -19.82
C SER A 280 -2.55 -7.87 -19.65
N ALA A 281 -2.53 -6.55 -19.56
CA ALA A 281 -3.74 -5.77 -19.50
C ALA A 281 -4.50 -5.75 -20.85
N ASP A 282 -3.84 -6.18 -21.95
CA ASP A 282 -4.30 -5.97 -23.32
C ASP A 282 -5.38 -6.95 -23.81
N ASP A 283 -5.59 -8.10 -23.15
CA ASP A 283 -6.35 -9.21 -23.77
C ASP A 283 -7.51 -9.82 -22.95
N GLU A 284 -7.90 -9.25 -21.79
CA GLU A 284 -8.93 -9.80 -20.87
C GLU A 284 -8.72 -11.28 -20.44
N SER A 285 -7.70 -11.96 -20.98
CA SER A 285 -7.33 -13.33 -20.70
C SER A 285 -6.24 -13.33 -19.64
N LEU A 286 -6.67 -13.61 -18.42
CA LEU A 286 -5.79 -13.85 -17.29
C LEU A 286 -5.13 -15.21 -17.48
N VAL A 287 -3.95 -15.23 -18.10
CA VAL A 287 -3.11 -16.43 -18.12
C VAL A 287 -2.02 -16.25 -17.07
N MET A 288 -2.33 -16.54 -15.79
CA MET A 288 -1.23 -16.92 -14.89
C MET A 288 -0.69 -18.26 -15.43
N ARG A 289 0.60 -18.30 -15.74
CA ARG A 289 1.32 -19.53 -16.07
C ARG A 289 2.20 -19.90 -14.89
#